data_AF-X0X684-F1
#
_entry.id   AF-X0X684-F1
#
_cell.length_a   1.000
_cell.length_b   1.000
_cell.length_c   1.000
_cell.angle_alpha   90.00
_cell.angle_beta   90.00
_cell.angle_gamma   90.00
#
_symmetry.space_group_name_H-M   'P 1'
#
loop_
_entity.id
_entity.type
_entity.pdbx_description
1 polymer ?
#
loop_
_entity_poly.entity_id
_entity_poly.type
_entity_poly.pdbx_seq_one_letter_code
_entity_poly.pdbx_strand_id
1 'polypeptide(L)'
;LEDIAARHSRVYAIYWATSESDPERFVETWADEHWYKALDRWYGNVRLAVYSVSDSTTQRIAHPTDYVLGQVIRLRGYSLATPEPRSGDMLQLTLYWEALRPIDERYKVFIHVVDSRGNIVGQRDSEPGGGAKMTTGWQPGELVVDNYGLLVQPGTPPGEHTLRVGMYSLSDGQRLPVTKGGRNLGDSIELARLSVGLPELPPPIGGLDIQHRCDATWGSLRLVGYGLHRLGSEHEPKLSL
;
A
#
# COMPACT_ATOMS: atom_id res chain seq x y z
N LEU A 1 -0.98 -22.64 -5.13
CA LEU A 1 -1.41 -21.28 -4.68
C LEU A 1 -2.66 -20.84 -5.43
N GLU A 2 -2.76 -21.10 -6.74
CA GLU A 2 -3.96 -20.91 -7.57
C GLU A 2 -5.27 -21.44 -6.93
N ASP A 3 -5.30 -22.68 -6.42
CA ASP A 3 -6.46 -23.25 -5.71
C ASP A 3 -6.92 -22.46 -4.47
N ILE A 4 -5.99 -21.77 -3.81
CA ILE A 4 -6.30 -20.90 -2.66
C ILE A 4 -6.91 -19.60 -3.19
N ALA A 5 -6.34 -19.04 -4.26
CA ALA A 5 -6.86 -17.84 -4.91
C ALA A 5 -8.31 -18.01 -5.37
N ALA A 6 -8.61 -19.12 -6.05
CA ALA A 6 -9.93 -19.44 -6.59
C ALA A 6 -11.02 -19.69 -5.52
N ARG A 7 -10.66 -19.67 -4.22
CA ARG A 7 -11.58 -19.95 -3.09
C ARG A 7 -11.61 -18.84 -2.04
N HIS A 8 -10.64 -17.93 -2.04
CA HIS A 8 -10.45 -16.96 -0.96
C HIS A 8 -10.02 -15.59 -1.50
N SER A 9 -10.86 -14.57 -1.32
CA SER A 9 -10.56 -13.17 -1.63
C SER A 9 -9.56 -12.50 -0.66
N ARG A 10 -9.20 -13.18 0.44
CA ARG A 10 -8.20 -12.73 1.41
C ARG A 10 -7.43 -13.93 1.97
N VAL A 11 -6.10 -13.84 1.98
CA VAL A 11 -5.20 -14.90 2.43
C VAL A 11 -4.30 -14.39 3.55
N TYR A 12 -4.30 -15.08 4.68
CA TYR A 12 -3.45 -14.79 5.83
C TYR A 12 -2.24 -15.73 5.78
N ALA A 13 -1.08 -15.21 5.39
CA ALA A 13 0.15 -15.98 5.26
C ALA A 13 1.01 -15.82 6.52
N ILE A 14 1.33 -16.94 7.16
CA ILE A 14 2.22 -17.00 8.32
C ILE A 14 3.58 -17.50 7.84
N TYR A 15 4.57 -16.60 7.81
CA TYR A 15 5.95 -16.92 7.48
C TYR A 15 6.74 -17.15 8.77
N TRP A 16 7.33 -18.35 8.87
CA TRP A 16 8.16 -18.77 9.99
C TRP A 16 9.19 -19.78 9.49
N ALA A 17 10.44 -19.71 9.97
CA ALA A 17 11.54 -20.55 9.51
C ALA A 17 11.61 -20.64 7.96
N THR A 18 11.57 -19.49 7.28
CA THR A 18 11.52 -19.44 5.81
C THR A 18 12.83 -19.86 5.15
N SER A 19 13.97 -19.75 5.84
CA SER A 19 15.25 -20.29 5.37
C SER A 19 15.20 -21.81 5.20
N GLU A 20 14.32 -22.49 5.93
CA GLU A 20 14.12 -23.94 5.91
C GLU A 20 12.88 -24.35 5.10
N SER A 21 11.80 -23.56 5.16
CA SER A 21 10.50 -23.91 4.57
C SER A 21 10.22 -23.29 3.19
N ASP A 22 10.89 -22.19 2.84
CA ASP A 22 10.79 -21.53 1.54
C ASP A 22 12.12 -20.81 1.20
N PRO A 23 13.26 -21.55 1.10
CA PRO A 23 14.59 -20.96 0.96
C PRO A 23 14.75 -20.08 -0.29
N GLU A 24 14.02 -20.41 -1.36
CA GLU A 24 14.01 -19.69 -2.63
C GLU A 24 12.95 -18.56 -2.65
N ARG A 25 12.18 -18.39 -1.56
CA ARG A 25 11.07 -17.43 -1.42
C ARG A 25 9.99 -17.57 -2.51
N PHE A 26 9.77 -18.79 -2.99
CA PHE A 26 8.80 -19.10 -4.03
C PHE A 26 7.39 -18.67 -3.63
N VAL A 27 6.95 -18.99 -2.40
CA VAL A 27 5.58 -18.73 -1.96
C VAL A 27 5.31 -17.24 -1.85
N GLU A 28 6.27 -16.48 -1.32
CA GLU A 28 6.13 -15.03 -1.22
C GLU A 28 6.26 -14.32 -2.57
N THR A 29 7.25 -14.68 -3.38
CA THR A 29 7.46 -14.05 -4.70
C THR A 29 6.24 -14.28 -5.60
N TRP A 30 5.74 -15.52 -5.65
CA TRP A 30 4.51 -15.82 -6.37
C TRP A 30 3.32 -15.01 -5.84
N ALA A 31 3.17 -14.90 -4.52
CA ALA A 31 2.07 -14.14 -3.91
C ALA A 31 2.16 -12.62 -4.19
N ASP A 32 3.34 -12.01 -4.19
CA ASP A 32 3.52 -10.59 -4.55
C ASP A 32 3.30 -10.31 -6.05
N GLU A 33 3.58 -11.29 -6.92
CA GLU A 33 3.33 -11.17 -8.36
C GLU A 33 1.86 -11.34 -8.75
N HIS A 34 1.10 -12.15 -8.00
CA HIS A 34 -0.27 -12.52 -8.35
C HIS A 34 -1.34 -11.86 -7.46
N TRP A 35 -1.00 -11.45 -6.24
CA TRP A 35 -1.93 -10.88 -5.24
C TRP A 35 -1.47 -9.49 -4.75
N TYR A 36 -2.25 -8.89 -3.85
CA TYR A 36 -2.08 -7.52 -3.41
C TYR A 36 -1.71 -7.47 -1.91
N LYS A 37 -0.40 -7.35 -1.59
CA LYS A 37 0.21 -7.13 -0.24
C LYS A 37 -0.59 -7.79 0.90
N ALA A 38 -1.48 -7.11 1.62
CA ALA A 38 -1.74 -5.69 1.83
C ALA A 38 -1.13 -5.21 3.16
N LEU A 39 -1.00 -6.12 4.13
CA LEU A 39 -0.29 -5.96 5.41
C LEU A 39 0.94 -6.87 5.44
N ASP A 40 1.97 -6.45 6.16
CA ASP A 40 3.11 -7.29 6.59
C ASP A 40 3.58 -6.79 7.97
N ARG A 41 3.53 -7.64 9.00
CA ARG A 41 3.90 -7.30 10.39
C ARG A 41 4.62 -8.47 11.08
N TRP A 42 5.64 -8.15 11.88
CA TRP A 42 6.34 -9.11 12.73
C TRP A 42 5.71 -9.21 14.12
N TYR A 43 5.56 -10.44 14.61
CA TYR A 43 5.09 -10.81 15.94
C TYR A 43 6.13 -11.75 16.56
N GLY A 44 7.11 -11.17 17.25
CA GLY A 44 8.30 -11.90 17.70
C GLY A 44 9.10 -12.42 16.50
N ASN A 45 9.26 -13.73 16.40
CA ASN A 45 9.94 -14.42 15.29
C ASN A 45 8.99 -14.94 14.19
N VAL A 46 7.70 -14.62 14.26
CA VAL A 46 6.69 -14.97 13.24
C VAL A 46 6.34 -13.71 12.45
N ARG A 47 6.23 -13.81 11.12
CA ARG A 47 5.78 -12.72 10.27
C ARG A 47 4.41 -13.04 9.66
N LEU A 48 3.45 -12.15 9.83
CA LEU A 48 2.11 -12.24 9.27
C LEU A 48 1.99 -11.27 8.09
N ALA A 49 1.75 -11.81 6.89
CA ALA A 49 1.26 -11.02 5.76
C ALA A 49 -0.21 -11.32 5.50
N VAL A 50 -0.97 -10.34 5.00
CA VAL A 50 -2.40 -10.51 4.70
C VAL A 50 -2.71 -10.00 3.30
N TYR A 51 -2.74 -10.90 2.32
CA TYR A 51 -2.98 -10.61 0.91
C TYR A 51 -4.46 -10.42 0.63
N SER A 52 -4.78 -9.41 -0.18
CA SER A 52 -6.05 -9.35 -0.89
C SER A 52 -5.88 -10.04 -2.24
N VAL A 53 -6.83 -10.90 -2.60
CA VAL A 53 -6.85 -11.69 -3.83
C VAL A 53 -8.00 -11.21 -4.71
N SER A 54 -7.78 -11.18 -6.02
CA SER A 54 -8.83 -10.93 -7.01
C SER A 54 -8.69 -11.89 -8.18
N ASP A 55 -9.83 -12.38 -8.67
CA ASP A 55 -9.91 -13.09 -9.95
C ASP A 55 -9.63 -12.15 -11.14
N SER A 56 -9.69 -10.83 -10.92
CA SER A 56 -9.25 -9.84 -11.91
C SER A 56 -7.71 -9.83 -12.01
N THR A 57 -7.17 -10.71 -12.86
CA THR A 57 -5.82 -10.61 -13.40
C THR A 57 -5.70 -9.37 -14.27
N THR A 58 -5.62 -8.21 -13.62
CA THR A 58 -5.49 -6.91 -14.29
C THR A 58 -4.08 -6.76 -14.85
N GLN A 59 -3.78 -7.47 -15.93
CA GLN A 59 -2.54 -7.31 -16.71
C GLN A 59 -2.59 -6.11 -17.67
N ARG A 60 -3.79 -5.53 -17.86
CA ARG A 60 -4.00 -4.36 -18.72
C ARG A 60 -4.04 -3.08 -17.91
N ILE A 61 -3.24 -2.10 -18.35
CA ILE A 61 -3.32 -0.71 -17.91
C ILE A 61 -4.74 -0.17 -18.21
N ALA A 62 -5.53 0.07 -17.17
CA ALA A 62 -6.88 0.63 -17.29
C ALA A 62 -6.83 2.17 -17.45
N HIS A 63 -5.94 2.83 -16.71
CA HIS A 63 -5.75 4.27 -16.72
C HIS A 63 -4.32 4.60 -17.18
N PRO A 64 -4.08 4.81 -18.48
CA PRO A 64 -2.75 5.11 -19.00
C PRO A 64 -2.27 6.50 -18.59
N THR A 65 -0.98 6.62 -18.30
CA THR A 65 -0.33 7.87 -17.92
C THR A 65 1.11 7.94 -18.47
N ASP A 66 1.73 9.12 -18.35
CA ASP A 66 3.08 9.43 -18.82
C ASP A 66 3.90 10.22 -17.78
N TYR A 67 3.52 10.15 -16.49
CA TYR A 67 4.26 10.83 -15.42
C TYR A 67 5.69 10.29 -15.32
N VAL A 68 6.67 11.17 -15.17
CA VAL A 68 8.09 10.80 -15.03
C VAL A 68 8.61 11.26 -13.67
N LEU A 69 9.14 10.32 -12.89
CA LEU A 69 9.71 10.51 -11.55
C LEU A 69 11.24 10.50 -11.64
N GLY A 70 11.89 11.51 -11.06
CA GLY A 70 13.35 11.62 -10.98
C GLY A 70 14.08 11.64 -12.34
N GLN A 71 13.36 11.86 -13.45
CA GLN A 71 13.87 11.68 -14.82
C GLN A 71 14.40 10.26 -15.12
N VAL A 72 14.05 9.26 -14.30
CA VAL A 72 14.54 7.86 -14.39
C VAL A 72 13.43 6.86 -14.64
N ILE A 73 12.26 7.06 -14.04
CA ILE A 73 11.14 6.11 -14.07
C ILE A 73 9.90 6.80 -14.63
N ARG A 74 9.17 6.13 -15.52
CA ARG A 74 7.85 6.57 -16.00
C ARG A 74 6.76 5.68 -15.43
N LEU A 75 5.71 6.29 -14.87
CA LEU A 75 4.44 5.60 -14.64
C LEU A 75 3.70 5.55 -15.98
N ARG A 76 3.51 4.34 -16.52
CA ARG A 76 2.78 4.07 -17.77
C ARG A 76 1.28 4.02 -17.57
N GLY A 77 0.85 3.86 -16.33
CA GLY A 77 -0.53 3.90 -15.92
C GLY A 77 -0.75 3.11 -14.64
N TYR A 78 -2.02 2.92 -14.31
CA TYR A 78 -2.44 2.13 -13.17
C TYR A 78 -3.78 1.43 -13.46
N SER A 79 -4.12 0.47 -12.60
CA SER A 79 -5.43 -0.18 -12.57
C SER A 79 -5.92 -0.30 -11.14
N LEU A 80 -7.20 -0.04 -10.92
CA LEU A 80 -7.88 -0.17 -9.62
C LEU A 80 -8.96 -1.24 -9.74
N ALA A 81 -8.83 -2.34 -9.01
CA ALA A 81 -9.86 -3.40 -9.00
C ALA A 81 -10.98 -3.10 -7.98
N THR A 82 -10.70 -2.31 -6.94
CA THR A 82 -11.67 -1.93 -5.89
C THR A 82 -11.75 -0.40 -5.69
N PRO A 83 -12.26 0.37 -6.66
CA PRO A 83 -12.26 1.85 -6.61
C PRO A 83 -13.16 2.46 -5.51
N GLU A 84 -14.08 1.68 -4.94
CA GLU A 84 -14.98 2.08 -3.84
C GLU A 84 -14.76 1.18 -2.60
N PRO A 85 -13.59 1.24 -1.93
CA PRO A 85 -13.33 0.44 -0.75
C PRO A 85 -14.16 0.93 0.44
N ARG A 86 -14.63 0.04 1.31
CA ARG A 86 -15.20 0.46 2.61
C ARG A 86 -14.08 0.76 3.61
N SER A 87 -14.41 1.47 4.69
CA SER A 87 -13.50 1.54 5.84
C SER A 87 -13.20 0.12 6.37
N GLY A 88 -11.91 -0.20 6.56
CA GLY A 88 -11.44 -1.52 6.94
C GLY A 88 -11.19 -2.50 5.77
N ASP A 89 -11.54 -2.13 4.53
CA ASP A 89 -11.24 -2.92 3.34
C ASP A 89 -9.85 -2.64 2.75
N MET A 90 -9.47 -3.47 1.78
CA MET A 90 -8.19 -3.39 1.08
C MET A 90 -8.43 -2.89 -0.36
N LEU A 91 -7.90 -1.71 -0.65
CA LEU A 91 -7.77 -1.21 -2.01
C LEU A 91 -6.75 -2.06 -2.77
N GLN A 92 -7.12 -2.51 -3.97
CA GLN A 92 -6.28 -3.27 -4.89
C GLN A 92 -5.82 -2.34 -6.03
N LEU A 93 -4.54 -1.98 -5.99
CA LEU A 93 -3.89 -1.10 -6.96
C LEU A 93 -2.76 -1.83 -7.67
N THR A 94 -2.78 -1.84 -9.00
CA THR A 94 -1.61 -2.22 -9.82
C THR A 94 -1.01 -0.98 -10.45
N LEU A 95 0.30 -0.80 -10.30
CA LEU A 95 1.09 0.23 -10.95
C LEU A 95 1.94 -0.40 -12.06
N TYR A 96 2.13 0.34 -13.16
CA TYR A 96 2.89 -0.11 -14.31
C TYR A 96 4.01 0.87 -14.57
N TRP A 97 5.23 0.47 -14.26
CA TRP A 97 6.41 1.32 -14.37
C TRP A 97 7.24 1.00 -15.61
N GLU A 98 7.98 1.97 -16.12
CA GLU A 98 9.00 1.81 -17.16
C GLU A 98 10.29 2.49 -16.70
N ALA A 99 11.41 1.76 -16.71
CA ALA A 99 12.73 2.37 -16.55
C ALA A 99 13.12 3.09 -17.86
N LEU A 100 13.46 4.38 -17.78
CA LEU A 100 13.84 5.19 -18.95
C LEU A 100 15.33 5.08 -19.28
N ARG A 101 16.13 4.66 -18.30
CA ARG A 101 17.59 4.49 -18.32
C ARG A 101 17.97 3.57 -17.16
N PRO A 102 19.22 3.06 -17.07
CA PRO A 102 19.68 2.32 -15.90
C PRO A 102 19.44 3.11 -14.61
N ILE A 103 19.13 2.38 -13.54
CA ILE A 103 18.77 2.96 -12.24
C ILE A 103 19.80 2.45 -11.22
N ASP A 104 20.66 3.33 -10.73
CA ASP A 104 21.75 2.94 -9.82
C ASP A 104 21.35 2.97 -8.33
N GLU A 105 20.08 3.31 -8.04
CA GLU A 105 19.56 3.52 -6.68
C GLU A 105 18.26 2.74 -6.42
N ARG A 106 18.08 2.31 -5.16
CA ARG A 106 16.86 1.63 -4.70
C ARG A 106 15.80 2.64 -4.28
N TYR A 107 14.62 2.56 -4.90
CA TYR A 107 13.48 3.41 -4.56
C TYR A 107 12.36 2.62 -3.90
N LYS A 108 11.79 3.20 -2.84
CA LYS A 108 10.48 2.78 -2.32
C LYS A 108 9.38 3.60 -2.98
N VAL A 109 8.26 2.93 -3.28
CA VAL A 109 7.00 3.59 -3.62
C VAL A 109 6.26 3.87 -2.32
N PHE A 110 5.75 5.09 -2.15
CA PHE A 110 4.74 5.40 -1.14
C PHE A 110 3.38 5.53 -1.80
N ILE A 111 2.34 5.05 -1.11
CA ILE A 111 0.95 5.14 -1.52
C ILE A 111 0.15 5.64 -0.32
N HIS A 112 -0.62 6.71 -0.50
CA HIS A 112 -1.46 7.30 0.53
C HIS A 112 -2.91 7.42 0.04
N VAL A 113 -3.87 7.06 0.88
CA VAL A 113 -5.24 7.57 0.81
C VAL A 113 -5.31 8.78 1.75
N VAL A 114 -5.63 9.95 1.21
CA VAL A 114 -5.75 11.19 1.98
C VAL A 114 -7.17 11.75 1.98
N ASP A 115 -7.60 12.27 3.12
CA ASP A 115 -8.89 12.95 3.27
C ASP A 115 -8.85 14.39 2.70
N SER A 116 -9.99 15.08 2.74
CA SER A 116 -10.12 16.48 2.29
C SER A 116 -9.35 17.50 3.13
N ARG A 117 -8.81 17.11 4.29
CA ARG A 117 -7.98 17.94 5.19
C ARG A 117 -6.49 17.63 5.04
N GLY A 118 -6.13 16.62 4.24
CA GLY A 118 -4.76 16.17 4.05
C GLY A 118 -4.27 15.13 5.06
N ASN A 119 -5.15 14.59 5.92
CA ASN A 119 -4.80 13.48 6.81
C ASN A 119 -4.65 12.20 5.98
N ILE A 120 -3.65 11.39 6.31
CA ILE A 120 -3.48 10.05 5.74
C ILE A 120 -4.39 9.10 6.51
N VAL A 121 -5.27 8.37 5.79
CA VAL A 121 -6.23 7.40 6.36
C VAL A 121 -5.99 5.96 5.86
N GLY A 122 -4.82 5.76 5.25
CA GLY A 122 -4.34 4.50 4.69
C GLY A 122 -3.00 4.77 4.00
N GLN A 123 -1.96 4.02 4.37
CA GLN A 123 -0.61 4.19 3.83
C GLN A 123 0.05 2.84 3.56
N ARG A 124 0.89 2.80 2.52
CA ARG A 124 1.80 1.70 2.25
C ARG A 124 3.09 2.20 1.61
N ASP A 125 4.20 1.71 2.17
CA ASP A 125 5.56 1.97 1.70
C ASP A 125 6.26 0.63 1.44
N SER A 126 6.63 0.35 0.19
CA SER A 126 7.50 -0.78 -0.12
C SER A 126 8.32 -0.53 -1.37
N GLU A 127 9.39 -1.29 -1.53
CA GLU A 127 10.01 -1.45 -2.86
C GLU A 127 9.03 -2.17 -3.81
N PRO A 128 9.18 -2.01 -5.13
CA PRO A 128 8.31 -2.64 -6.11
C PRO A 128 8.30 -4.17 -6.04
N GLY A 129 7.18 -4.77 -6.46
CA GLY A 129 6.96 -6.21 -6.45
C GLY A 129 7.08 -6.81 -5.05
N GLY A 130 6.58 -6.11 -4.03
CA GLY A 130 6.71 -6.53 -2.62
C GLY A 130 8.14 -6.57 -2.07
N GLY A 131 9.12 -6.04 -2.81
CA GLY A 131 10.55 -6.14 -2.53
C GLY A 131 11.30 -7.11 -3.44
N ALA A 132 10.61 -7.92 -4.27
CA ALA A 132 11.24 -8.81 -5.24
C ALA A 132 11.78 -8.06 -6.48
N LYS A 133 11.19 -6.90 -6.84
CA LYS A 133 11.51 -6.15 -8.07
C LYS A 133 12.27 -4.85 -7.76
N MET A 134 13.39 -4.95 -7.05
CA MET A 134 14.28 -3.82 -6.73
C MET A 134 14.59 -2.97 -7.98
N THR A 135 14.48 -1.64 -7.88
CA THR A 135 14.62 -0.73 -9.04
C THR A 135 15.98 -0.82 -9.73
N THR A 136 17.04 -1.21 -9.00
CA THR A 136 18.38 -1.44 -9.55
C THR A 136 18.49 -2.67 -10.46
N GLY A 137 17.48 -3.55 -10.48
CA GLY A 137 17.40 -4.68 -11.40
C GLY A 137 16.71 -4.37 -12.73
N TRP A 138 15.97 -3.25 -12.80
CA TRP A 138 15.11 -2.93 -13.94
C TRP A 138 15.93 -2.60 -15.19
N GLN A 139 15.57 -3.19 -16.33
CA GLN A 139 16.19 -2.91 -17.61
C GLN A 139 15.53 -1.70 -18.29
N PRO A 140 16.28 -0.84 -19.02
CA PRO A 140 15.69 0.26 -19.77
C PRO A 140 14.63 -0.23 -20.78
N GLY A 141 13.43 0.34 -20.71
CA GLY A 141 12.26 -0.06 -21.51
C GLY A 141 11.47 -1.25 -20.95
N GLU A 142 11.91 -1.88 -19.86
CA GLU A 142 11.15 -2.94 -19.17
C GLU A 142 9.86 -2.38 -18.58
N LEU A 143 8.74 -3.10 -18.78
CA LEU A 143 7.46 -2.79 -18.14
C LEU A 143 7.31 -3.60 -16.85
N VAL A 144 7.46 -2.93 -15.70
CA VAL A 144 7.36 -3.57 -14.38
C VAL A 144 5.94 -3.45 -13.84
N VAL A 145 5.28 -4.59 -13.67
CA VAL A 145 3.96 -4.74 -13.03
C VAL A 145 4.15 -4.90 -11.52
N ASP A 146 3.45 -4.07 -10.76
CA ASP A 146 3.70 -3.82 -9.34
C ASP A 146 2.39 -3.72 -8.54
N ASN A 147 2.10 -4.73 -7.72
CA ASN A 147 0.81 -4.91 -7.05
C ASN A 147 0.83 -4.46 -5.59
N TYR A 148 -0.16 -3.65 -5.24
CA TYR A 148 -0.32 -3.07 -3.92
C TYR A 148 -1.69 -3.33 -3.34
N GLY A 149 -1.71 -4.06 -2.23
CA GLY A 149 -2.85 -4.04 -1.33
C GLY A 149 -2.67 -2.91 -0.33
N LEU A 150 -3.66 -2.06 -0.17
CA LEU A 150 -3.62 -0.92 0.74
C LEU A 150 -4.84 -0.96 1.66
N LEU A 151 -4.61 -1.17 2.96
CA LEU A 151 -5.67 -1.15 3.97
C LEU A 151 -6.18 0.30 4.13
N VAL A 152 -7.46 0.52 3.87
CA VAL A 152 -8.17 1.73 4.31
C VAL A 152 -8.48 1.53 5.79
N GLN A 153 -8.06 2.46 6.65
CA GLN A 153 -8.12 2.24 8.10
C GLN A 153 -9.54 1.93 8.60
N PRO A 154 -9.70 0.98 9.55
CA PRO A 154 -10.97 0.79 10.24
C PRO A 154 -11.34 2.05 11.04
N GLY A 155 -12.51 2.62 10.78
CA GLY A 155 -12.95 3.90 11.34
C GLY A 155 -12.72 5.13 10.43
N THR A 156 -12.09 4.99 9.26
CA THR A 156 -12.06 6.04 8.23
C THR A 156 -13.48 6.56 7.93
N PRO A 157 -13.75 7.86 8.03
CA PRO A 157 -15.06 8.43 7.69
C PRO A 157 -15.44 8.14 6.24
N PRO A 158 -16.74 7.90 5.93
CA PRO A 158 -17.17 7.69 4.56
C PRO A 158 -17.08 8.99 3.73
N GLY A 159 -16.86 8.87 2.43
CA GLY A 159 -16.84 9.97 1.47
C GLY A 159 -15.56 10.07 0.64
N GLU A 160 -15.37 11.23 0.01
CA GLU A 160 -14.32 11.47 -0.97
C GLU A 160 -12.91 11.56 -0.36
N HIS A 161 -12.02 10.72 -0.88
CA HIS A 161 -10.60 10.67 -0.58
C HIS A 161 -9.77 10.75 -1.87
N THR A 162 -8.46 10.99 -1.74
CA THR A 162 -7.54 11.04 -2.87
C THR A 162 -6.46 9.98 -2.73
N LEU A 163 -6.25 9.18 -3.79
CA LEU A 163 -5.13 8.26 -3.88
C LEU A 163 -3.90 9.01 -4.40
N ARG A 164 -2.84 9.05 -3.60
CA ARG A 164 -1.56 9.68 -3.93
C ARG A 164 -0.44 8.66 -3.99
N VAL A 165 0.45 8.78 -4.97
CA VAL A 165 1.60 7.90 -5.16
C VAL A 165 2.86 8.71 -5.47
N GLY A 166 4.01 8.25 -5.00
CA GLY A 166 5.31 8.76 -5.41
C GLY A 166 6.42 7.78 -5.06
N MET A 167 7.67 8.19 -5.25
CA MET A 167 8.85 7.39 -4.94
C MET A 167 9.83 8.20 -4.09
N TYR A 168 10.61 7.52 -3.25
CA TYR A 168 11.72 8.10 -2.51
C TYR A 168 12.93 7.17 -2.47
N SER A 169 14.12 7.76 -2.37
CA SER A 169 15.37 7.04 -2.19
C SER A 169 15.36 6.28 -0.87
N LEU A 170 15.72 5.00 -0.94
CA LEU A 170 15.98 4.18 0.23
C LEU A 170 17.27 4.59 0.96
N SER A 171 18.17 5.34 0.32
CA SER A 171 19.48 5.71 0.86
C SER A 171 19.42 6.94 1.77
N ASP A 172 18.64 7.96 1.41
CA ASP A 172 18.57 9.24 2.14
C ASP A 172 17.14 9.75 2.43
N GLY A 173 16.11 9.04 1.96
CA GLY A 173 14.71 9.42 2.16
C GLY A 173 14.18 10.52 1.23
N GLN A 174 14.99 11.04 0.30
CA GLN A 174 14.55 12.11 -0.60
C GLN A 174 13.51 11.62 -1.60
N ARG A 175 12.42 12.37 -1.73
CA ARG A 175 11.35 12.08 -2.69
C ARG A 175 11.72 12.52 -4.10
N LEU A 176 11.38 11.71 -5.08
CA LEU A 176 11.66 11.99 -6.48
C LEU A 176 10.72 13.06 -7.04
N PRO A 177 11.25 14.08 -7.76
CA PRO A 177 10.42 15.08 -8.41
C PRO A 177 9.58 14.44 -9.52
N VAL A 178 8.31 14.82 -9.59
CA VAL A 178 7.32 14.35 -10.56
C VAL A 178 7.18 15.37 -11.68
N THR A 179 7.19 14.89 -12.92
CA THR A 179 6.97 15.72 -14.12
C THR A 179 5.96 15.08 -15.07
N LYS A 180 5.26 15.90 -15.86
CA LYS A 180 4.36 15.46 -16.95
C LYS A 180 4.34 16.52 -18.05
N GLY A 181 4.52 16.13 -19.31
CA GLY A 181 4.63 17.10 -20.43
C GLY A 181 5.68 18.20 -20.21
N GLY A 182 6.79 17.90 -19.52
CA GLY A 182 7.83 18.87 -19.16
C GLY A 182 7.53 19.78 -17.95
N ARG A 183 6.31 19.76 -17.40
CA ARG A 183 5.94 20.54 -16.21
C ARG A 183 6.28 19.77 -14.93
N ASN A 184 6.90 20.43 -13.95
CA ASN A 184 7.07 19.92 -12.58
C ASN A 184 5.75 20.00 -11.80
N LEU A 185 5.41 18.93 -11.07
CA LEU A 185 4.17 18.74 -10.33
C LEU A 185 4.36 18.53 -8.82
N GLY A 186 5.59 18.66 -8.30
CA GLY A 186 5.95 18.35 -6.92
C GLY A 186 6.65 17.00 -6.79
N ASP A 187 6.33 16.25 -5.75
CA ASP A 187 6.99 14.99 -5.34
C ASP A 187 6.03 13.76 -5.34
N SER A 188 4.79 13.97 -5.79
CA SER A 188 3.70 13.01 -5.73
C SER A 188 2.70 13.22 -6.87
N ILE A 189 1.96 12.15 -7.19
CA ILE A 189 0.92 12.09 -8.22
C ILE A 189 -0.41 11.82 -7.51
N GLU A 190 -1.42 12.67 -7.70
CA GLU A 190 -2.81 12.30 -7.42
C GLU A 190 -3.30 11.39 -8.56
N LEU A 191 -3.42 10.08 -8.28
CA LEU A 191 -3.82 9.09 -9.28
C LEU A 191 -5.33 9.09 -9.52
N ALA A 192 -6.11 9.08 -8.44
CA ALA A 192 -7.56 8.91 -8.48
C ALA A 192 -8.24 9.59 -7.27
N ARG A 193 -9.53 9.88 -7.44
CA ARG A 193 -10.46 10.08 -6.31
C ARG A 193 -11.06 8.72 -5.95
N LEU A 194 -11.30 8.49 -4.67
CA LEU A 194 -11.88 7.27 -4.12
C LEU A 194 -13.08 7.65 -3.26
N SER A 195 -14.22 7.00 -3.45
CA SER A 195 -15.35 7.09 -2.54
C SER A 195 -15.22 5.99 -1.49
N VAL A 196 -14.89 6.36 -0.25
CA VAL A 196 -14.79 5.39 0.85
C VAL A 196 -16.19 5.12 1.40
N GLY A 197 -16.60 3.86 1.35
CA GLY A 197 -17.89 3.40 1.86
C GLY A 197 -17.94 3.24 3.38
N LEU A 198 -19.14 3.28 3.95
CA LEU A 198 -19.38 2.84 5.32
C LEU A 198 -18.94 1.37 5.51
N PRO A 199 -18.33 1.01 6.65
CA PRO A 199 -17.99 -0.37 6.95
C PRO A 199 -19.28 -1.20 7.10
N GLU A 200 -19.23 -2.47 6.70
CA GLU A 200 -20.38 -3.38 6.79
C GLU A 200 -20.76 -3.69 8.25
N LEU A 201 -19.76 -3.79 9.12
CA LEU A 201 -19.90 -3.97 10.57
C LEU A 201 -19.05 -2.92 11.28
N PRO A 202 -19.46 -2.42 12.46
CA PRO A 202 -18.61 -1.57 13.29
C PRO A 202 -17.27 -2.28 13.56
N PRO A 203 -16.12 -1.60 13.43
CA PRO A 203 -14.83 -2.24 13.63
C PRO A 203 -14.70 -2.76 15.06
N PRO A 204 -14.23 -4.01 15.27
CA PRO A 204 -14.06 -4.55 16.61
C PRO A 204 -13.03 -3.70 17.36
N ILE A 205 -13.30 -3.40 18.63
CA ILE A 205 -12.44 -2.55 19.48
C ILE A 205 -10.99 -3.06 19.55
N GLY A 206 -10.79 -4.38 19.44
CA GLY A 206 -9.47 -5.03 19.38
C GLY A 206 -8.74 -4.92 18.02
N GLY A 207 -9.46 -4.61 16.93
CA GLY A 207 -8.90 -4.35 15.59
C GLY A 207 -8.63 -2.87 15.31
N LEU A 208 -8.93 -1.99 16.27
CA LEU A 208 -8.42 -0.62 16.29
C LEU A 208 -7.05 -0.65 17.00
N ASP A 209 -6.00 -0.11 16.36
CA ASP A 209 -4.62 0.02 16.88
C ASP A 209 -4.53 1.07 18.04
N ILE A 210 -5.44 0.97 19.01
CA ILE A 210 -5.56 1.85 20.18
C ILE A 210 -4.44 1.53 21.18
N GLN A 211 -3.55 2.50 21.39
CA GLN A 211 -2.44 2.41 22.34
C GLN A 211 -2.91 2.51 23.80
N HIS A 212 -3.82 3.44 24.09
CA HIS A 212 -4.32 3.71 25.44
C HIS A 212 -5.81 3.43 25.51
N ARG A 213 -6.19 2.32 26.17
CA ARG A 213 -7.60 2.01 26.44
C ARG A 213 -8.16 2.94 27.51
N CYS A 214 -9.43 3.31 27.36
CA CYS A 214 -10.22 3.92 28.43
C CYS A 214 -11.71 3.60 28.23
N ASP A 215 -12.51 3.94 29.22
CA ASP A 215 -13.97 3.70 29.26
C ASP A 215 -14.72 4.96 29.74
N ALA A 216 -14.20 6.15 29.44
CA ALA A 216 -14.85 7.40 29.81
C ALA A 216 -16.18 7.57 29.06
N THR A 217 -17.25 7.96 29.76
CA THR A 217 -18.60 8.04 29.21
C THR A 217 -19.22 9.43 29.35
N TRP A 218 -19.97 9.84 28.32
CA TRP A 218 -20.75 11.08 28.28
C TRP A 218 -22.11 10.77 27.67
N GLY A 219 -23.12 10.57 28.51
CA GLY A 219 -24.45 10.14 28.06
C GLY A 219 -24.39 8.78 27.35
N SER A 220 -24.76 8.75 26.07
CA SER A 220 -24.72 7.55 25.22
C SER A 220 -23.35 7.29 24.57
N LEU A 221 -22.37 8.17 24.74
CA LEU A 221 -21.03 8.03 24.15
C LEU A 221 -20.06 7.37 25.15
N ARG A 222 -19.23 6.45 24.65
CA ARG A 222 -18.07 5.90 25.35
C ARG A 222 -16.81 6.12 24.52
N LEU A 223 -15.82 6.79 25.07
CA LEU A 223 -14.46 6.79 24.53
C LEU A 223 -13.80 5.46 24.90
N VAL A 224 -13.47 4.66 23.89
CA VAL A 224 -12.87 3.31 24.03
C VAL A 224 -11.34 3.31 24.10
N GLY A 225 -10.75 4.51 24.00
CA GLY A 225 -9.31 4.74 24.01
C GLY A 225 -8.85 5.81 23.03
N TYR A 226 -7.53 6.00 22.96
CA TYR A 226 -6.84 6.91 22.05
C TYR A 226 -5.44 6.38 21.67
N GLY A 227 -4.86 6.97 20.62
CA GLY A 227 -3.46 6.80 20.24
C GLY A 227 -2.77 8.16 20.12
N LEU A 228 -1.47 8.19 20.34
CA LEU A 228 -0.60 9.37 20.24
C LEU A 228 0.54 9.05 19.27
N HIS A 229 0.43 9.57 18.06
CA HIS A 229 1.40 9.39 17.00
C HIS A 229 1.81 10.74 16.42
N ARG A 230 3.06 10.87 16.00
CA ARG A 230 3.44 11.91 15.05
C ARG A 230 2.72 11.63 13.73
N LEU A 231 2.14 12.67 13.10
CA LEU A 231 1.40 12.54 11.85
C LEU A 231 2.27 11.83 10.79
N GLY A 232 1.77 10.73 10.23
CA GLY A 232 2.51 9.89 9.27
C GLY A 232 3.50 8.88 9.87
N SER A 233 3.65 8.80 11.19
CA SER A 233 4.51 7.84 11.91
C SER A 233 3.72 6.77 12.68
N GLU A 234 2.45 6.52 12.29
CA GLU A 234 1.55 5.58 12.97
C GLU A 234 2.09 4.13 13.00
N HIS A 235 2.94 3.80 12.03
CA HIS A 235 3.63 2.51 11.90
C HIS A 235 4.92 2.40 12.74
N GLU A 236 5.39 3.50 13.36
CA GLU A 236 6.59 3.55 14.21
C GLU A 236 6.23 3.87 15.68
N PRO A 237 5.73 2.89 16.45
CA PRO A 237 5.25 3.11 17.83
C PRO A 237 6.34 3.53 18.83
N LYS A 238 7.62 3.58 18.42
CA LYS A 238 8.73 4.10 19.23
C LYS A 238 8.90 5.63 19.14
N LEU A 239 8.13 6.30 18.27
CA LEU A 239 8.11 7.76 18.10
C LEU A 239 6.85 8.43 18.67
N SER A 240 6.08 7.72 19.51
CA SER A 240 5.06 8.34 20.37
C SER A 240 5.72 9.31 21.36
N LEU A 241 5.10 10.47 21.56
CA LEU A 241 5.56 11.55 22.45
C LEU A 241 5.64 11.12 23.93
#